data_AF-A0A6A5QNG7-F1
#
_entry.id   AF-A0A6A5QNG7-F1
#
_cell.length_a   1.000
_cell.length_b   1.000
_cell.length_c   1.000
_cell.angle_alpha   90.00
_cell.angle_beta   90.00
_cell.angle_gamma   90.00
#
_symmetry.space_group_name_H-M   'P 1'
#
loop_
_entity.id
_entity.type
_entity.pdbx_description
1 polymer ?
#
loop_
_entity_poly.entity_id
_entity_poly.type
_entity_poly.pdbx_seq_one_letter_code
_entity_poly.pdbx_strand_id
1 'polypeptide(L)'
;MSHKPTCPYYHEVRLPACTCLPHAPVQTYLTRHSSALRTPQPLYPSAMQHAVQSTRLIQRSISQDHDLLNDTAKPAPKHVHFRAAPRLTLPRNKSDDNTMQRVPAPQPPPRILTPHSFIPTIYIVTFATDTYPLTHAPTIARLVTTQVPRRNPPIPHLYTLSCHSFTPPPQALCAVYSGIAPLIQDIVLCDPGAARAVRAAVRRLLDEGRRGVRECSMSVCCHAGTHRSVAVGERIAQGVKGEVKRVGGEVRVVVRHVSRVRGRGEEF
;
A
#
# COMPACT_ATOMS: atom_id res chain seq x y z
N MET A 1 -3.45 -2.18 35.29
CA MET A 1 -4.43 -1.64 34.33
C MET A 1 -3.69 -1.39 33.01
N SER A 2 -4.07 -2.07 31.92
CA SER A 2 -3.37 -1.96 30.62
C SER A 2 -4.07 -0.90 29.77
N HIS A 3 -3.45 0.27 29.63
CA HIS A 3 -3.93 1.30 28.71
C HIS A 3 -3.78 0.80 27.27
N LYS A 4 -4.90 0.44 26.64
CA LYS A 4 -4.90 0.11 25.21
C LYS A 4 -4.50 1.37 24.44
N PRO A 5 -3.55 1.31 23.50
CA PRO A 5 -3.24 2.44 22.64
C PRO A 5 -4.43 2.67 21.69
N THR A 6 -5.43 3.42 22.14
CA THR A 6 -6.42 4.05 21.28
C THR A 6 -5.76 5.28 20.67
N CYS A 7 -5.78 5.40 19.34
CA CYS A 7 -5.27 6.55 18.62
C CYS A 7 -5.81 7.85 19.26
N PRO A 8 -4.96 8.70 19.86
CA PRO A 8 -5.42 9.85 20.67
C PRO A 8 -5.98 11.00 19.83
N TYR A 9 -5.93 10.93 18.50
CA TYR A 9 -6.27 12.03 17.60
C TYR A 9 -7.69 12.04 17.05
N TYR A 10 -8.59 11.21 17.59
CA TYR A 10 -10.02 11.41 17.34
C TYR A 10 -10.56 12.42 18.36
N HIS A 11 -10.15 13.68 18.23
CA HIS A 11 -11.06 14.74 18.60
C HIS A 11 -12.23 14.69 17.61
N GLU A 12 -13.47 14.82 18.09
CA GLU A 12 -14.65 14.94 17.24
C GLU A 12 -14.43 16.07 16.23
N VAL A 13 -13.92 15.72 15.05
CA VAL A 13 -13.96 16.62 13.91
C VAL A 13 -15.44 16.68 13.57
N ARG A 14 -16.11 17.76 14.00
CA ARG A 14 -17.38 18.19 13.41
C ARG A 14 -17.11 18.35 11.93
N LEU A 15 -17.42 17.31 11.16
CA LEU A 15 -17.39 17.36 9.71
C LEU A 15 -18.28 18.56 9.33
N PRO A 16 -17.78 19.55 8.57
CA PRO A 16 -18.68 20.53 7.98
C PRO A 16 -19.73 19.73 7.21
N ALA A 17 -21.00 20.07 7.40
CA ALA A 17 -22.12 19.43 6.73
C ALA A 17 -21.90 19.53 5.22
N CYS A 18 -21.31 18.49 4.64
CA CYS A 18 -21.05 18.38 3.22
C CYS A 18 -22.37 17.95 2.60
N THR A 19 -23.22 18.92 2.25
CA THR A 19 -24.58 18.74 1.75
C THR A 19 -24.65 18.30 0.28
N CYS A 20 -23.60 17.67 -0.26
CA CYS A 20 -23.53 17.30 -1.67
C CYS A 20 -22.96 15.89 -1.92
N LEU A 21 -23.47 14.90 -1.19
CA LEU A 21 -23.39 13.50 -1.62
C LEU A 21 -24.76 12.81 -1.51
N PRO A 22 -25.26 12.18 -2.59
CA PRO A 22 -26.40 11.28 -2.48
C PRO A 22 -26.05 10.12 -1.55
N HIS A 23 -26.92 9.88 -0.59
CA HIS A 23 -26.74 9.00 0.56
C HIS A 23 -26.86 7.51 0.16
N ALA A 24 -25.91 6.96 -0.62
CA ALA A 24 -25.68 5.51 -0.80
C ALA A 24 -24.37 5.23 -1.59
N PRO A 25 -23.57 4.17 -1.31
CA PRO A 25 -23.75 3.10 -0.32
C PRO A 25 -22.45 2.76 0.46
N VAL A 26 -22.28 3.30 1.67
CA VAL A 26 -21.42 2.61 2.68
C VAL A 26 -22.16 1.40 3.28
N GLN A 27 -23.50 1.47 3.31
CA GLN A 27 -24.35 0.45 3.89
C GLN A 27 -24.30 -0.88 3.11
N THR A 28 -24.25 -0.85 1.77
CA THR A 28 -24.24 -2.07 0.95
C THR A 28 -22.92 -2.84 1.03
N TYR A 29 -21.79 -2.17 1.29
CA TYR A 29 -20.50 -2.84 1.50
C TYR A 29 -20.44 -3.53 2.86
N LEU A 30 -20.97 -2.90 3.92
CA LEU A 30 -21.15 -3.55 5.22
C LEU A 30 -22.14 -4.72 5.13
N THR A 31 -23.21 -4.59 4.34
CA THR A 31 -24.22 -5.65 4.21
C THR A 31 -23.68 -6.88 3.45
N ARG A 32 -22.77 -6.71 2.48
CA ARG A 32 -22.12 -7.84 1.81
C ARG A 32 -21.17 -8.62 2.72
N HIS A 33 -20.47 -7.96 3.64
CA HIS A 33 -19.52 -8.60 4.54
C HIS A 33 -20.10 -9.05 5.89
N SER A 34 -21.30 -8.59 6.29
CA SER A 34 -21.99 -9.03 7.51
C SER A 34 -22.78 -10.34 7.37
N SER A 35 -22.72 -11.03 6.22
CA SER A 35 -23.48 -12.27 5.98
C SER A 35 -23.00 -13.50 6.77
N ALA A 36 -21.89 -13.39 7.52
CA ALA A 36 -21.32 -14.51 8.29
C ALA A 36 -21.84 -14.62 9.74
N LEU A 37 -22.74 -13.73 10.19
CA LEU A 37 -23.33 -13.77 11.53
C LEU A 37 -24.84 -13.50 11.44
N ARG A 38 -25.63 -14.47 10.98
CA ARG A 38 -27.09 -14.43 11.13
C ARG A 38 -27.56 -15.51 12.08
N THR A 39 -27.87 -15.08 13.29
CA THR A 39 -28.88 -15.71 14.15
C THR A 39 -30.25 -15.65 13.42
N PRO A 40 -31.04 -16.73 13.44
CA PRO A 40 -32.34 -16.75 12.77
C PRO A 40 -33.35 -15.87 13.53
N GLN A 41 -34.03 -14.98 12.81
CA GLN A 41 -35.23 -14.28 13.28
C GLN A 41 -36.46 -14.76 12.50
N PRO A 42 -37.65 -14.75 13.13
CA PRO A 42 -38.83 -15.45 12.65
C PRO A 42 -39.60 -14.67 11.57
N LEU A 43 -40.24 -15.45 10.71
CA LEU A 43 -41.06 -15.03 9.58
C LEU A 43 -42.36 -14.33 10.04
N TYR A 44 -42.65 -13.17 9.47
CA TYR A 44 -44.01 -12.62 9.39
C TYR A 44 -44.36 -12.30 7.92
N PRO A 45 -45.63 -12.48 7.50
CA PRO A 45 -46.01 -12.42 6.10
C PRO A 45 -46.37 -11.01 5.60
N SER A 46 -46.15 -10.87 4.29
CA SER A 46 -46.27 -9.70 3.44
C SER A 46 -47.73 -9.35 3.08
N ALA A 47 -48.02 -8.05 2.94
CA ALA A 47 -49.19 -7.57 2.21
C ALA A 47 -48.93 -6.22 1.50
N MET A 48 -49.30 -6.19 0.22
CA MET A 48 -49.74 -5.07 -0.64
C MET A 48 -48.74 -3.94 -1.00
N GLN A 49 -48.28 -3.88 -2.26
CA GLN A 49 -48.86 -3.13 -3.41
C GLN A 49 -48.82 -1.60 -3.24
N HIS A 50 -48.07 -0.91 -4.11
CA HIS A 50 -48.62 0.02 -5.10
C HIS A 50 -47.53 0.54 -6.05
N ALA A 51 -47.90 0.57 -7.33
CA ALA A 51 -47.17 1.19 -8.42
C ALA A 51 -47.28 2.72 -8.35
N VAL A 52 -46.18 3.42 -8.66
CA VAL A 52 -46.23 4.81 -9.15
C VAL A 52 -45.18 4.95 -10.25
N GLN A 53 -45.67 5.10 -11.48
CA GLN A 53 -44.91 5.66 -12.58
C GLN A 53 -44.74 7.18 -12.35
N SER A 54 -43.55 7.72 -12.59
CA SER A 54 -43.39 9.14 -12.92
C SER A 54 -42.14 9.36 -13.78
N THR A 55 -42.40 9.56 -15.06
CA THR A 55 -41.58 10.30 -16.01
C THR A 55 -41.49 11.77 -15.60
N ARG A 56 -40.28 12.37 -15.61
CA ARG A 56 -39.99 13.70 -16.19
C ARG A 56 -38.50 14.07 -16.07
N LEU A 57 -37.87 14.18 -17.24
CA LEU A 57 -36.97 15.25 -17.70
C LEU A 57 -36.42 16.22 -16.65
N ILE A 58 -35.10 16.20 -16.42
CA ILE A 58 -34.28 17.42 -16.30
C ILE A 58 -32.98 17.24 -17.10
N GLN A 59 -32.83 18.14 -18.07
CA GLN A 59 -31.68 18.38 -18.94
C GLN A 59 -30.76 19.44 -18.30
N ARG A 60 -29.44 19.32 -18.54
CA ARG A 60 -28.37 20.33 -18.38
C ARG A 60 -28.04 20.67 -16.90
N SER A 61 -26.79 20.68 -16.46
CA SER A 61 -25.59 21.28 -17.06
C SER A 61 -24.32 20.52 -16.68
N ILE A 62 -23.60 20.05 -17.70
CA ILE A 62 -22.20 19.64 -17.61
C ILE A 62 -21.40 20.92 -17.83
N SER A 63 -20.86 21.49 -16.75
CA SER A 63 -19.84 22.52 -16.89
C SER A 63 -18.50 21.86 -17.17
N GLN A 64 -17.96 22.27 -18.31
CA GLN A 64 -16.61 22.06 -18.82
C GLN A 64 -15.55 22.34 -17.75
N ASP A 65 -14.70 21.34 -17.51
CA ASP A 65 -13.28 21.55 -17.27
C ASP A 65 -12.54 20.81 -18.39
N HIS A 66 -12.63 21.38 -19.59
CA HIS A 66 -11.62 21.22 -20.63
C HIS A 66 -10.60 22.31 -20.38
N ASP A 67 -9.39 21.96 -19.96
CA ASP A 67 -8.17 22.43 -20.61
C ASP A 67 -6.90 21.89 -19.91
N LEU A 68 -5.90 21.61 -20.74
CA LEU A 68 -4.55 21.11 -20.42
C LEU A 68 -4.41 19.60 -20.22
N LEU A 69 -4.37 18.87 -21.33
CA LEU A 69 -3.37 17.81 -21.60
C LEU A 69 -3.54 17.32 -23.05
N ASN A 70 -3.28 18.20 -24.01
CA ASN A 70 -3.01 17.80 -25.38
C ASN A 70 -1.50 17.57 -25.51
N ASP A 71 -1.03 16.51 -24.87
CA ASP A 71 0.35 16.05 -25.03
C ASP A 71 0.37 15.11 -26.23
N THR A 72 1.04 15.57 -27.27
CA THR A 72 1.25 14.90 -28.54
C THR A 72 1.63 13.43 -28.34
N ALA A 73 0.83 12.54 -28.94
CA ALA A 73 1.08 11.11 -28.99
C ALA A 73 2.43 10.82 -29.68
N LYS A 74 3.50 10.77 -28.89
CA LYS A 74 4.76 10.15 -29.31
C LYS A 74 4.54 8.64 -29.43
N PRO A 75 4.94 8.00 -30.54
CA PRO A 75 4.84 6.56 -30.70
C PRO A 75 5.56 5.84 -29.56
N ALA A 76 4.92 4.79 -29.05
CA ALA A 76 5.37 4.04 -27.89
C ALA A 76 6.85 3.59 -28.05
N PRO A 77 7.72 3.83 -27.06
CA PRO A 77 9.07 3.32 -27.09
C PRO A 77 9.06 1.79 -27.09
N LYS A 78 9.89 1.24 -27.97
CA LYS A 78 10.11 -0.18 -28.24
C LYS A 78 10.35 -0.96 -26.94
N HIS A 79 9.69 -2.12 -26.85
CA HIS A 79 9.91 -3.26 -25.95
C HIS A 79 11.02 -3.08 -24.90
N VAL A 80 10.60 -2.91 -23.64
CA VAL A 80 11.50 -3.01 -22.49
C VAL A 80 11.83 -4.49 -22.27
N HIS A 81 12.97 -4.94 -22.80
CA HIS A 81 13.45 -6.30 -22.56
C HIS A 81 14.03 -6.42 -21.14
N PHE A 82 13.23 -6.94 -20.20
CA PHE A 82 13.74 -7.46 -18.94
C PHE A 82 14.34 -8.84 -19.21
N ARG A 83 15.67 -8.92 -19.22
CA ARG A 83 16.45 -10.12 -19.52
C ARG A 83 16.14 -11.22 -18.51
N ALA A 84 15.67 -12.38 -18.97
CA ALA A 84 15.39 -13.55 -18.15
C ALA A 84 16.69 -14.06 -17.48
N ALA A 85 16.60 -14.45 -16.20
CA ALA A 85 17.75 -14.91 -15.42
C ALA A 85 18.19 -16.34 -15.85
N PRO A 86 19.51 -16.62 -15.89
CA PRO A 86 20.02 -17.95 -16.24
C PRO A 86 19.82 -18.98 -15.12
N ARG A 87 19.49 -20.22 -15.48
CA ARG A 87 19.35 -21.36 -14.57
C ARG A 87 20.73 -21.83 -14.10
N LEU A 88 20.95 -21.84 -12.78
CA LEU A 88 22.16 -22.39 -12.16
C LEU A 88 22.02 -23.91 -11.95
N THR A 89 22.97 -24.67 -12.48
CA THR A 89 23.14 -26.11 -12.25
C THR A 89 24.03 -26.36 -11.03
N LEU A 90 23.56 -27.20 -10.10
CA LEU A 90 24.28 -27.58 -8.88
C LEU A 90 25.37 -28.64 -9.16
N PRO A 91 26.60 -28.49 -8.63
CA PRO A 91 27.61 -29.54 -8.68
C PRO A 91 27.38 -30.61 -7.59
N ARG A 92 27.65 -31.86 -7.96
CA ARG A 92 27.51 -33.07 -7.16
C ARG A 92 28.86 -33.39 -6.49
N ASN A 93 28.94 -33.30 -5.16
CA ASN A 93 30.16 -33.62 -4.42
C ASN A 93 30.20 -35.09 -4.00
N LYS A 94 31.34 -35.72 -4.26
CA LYS A 94 31.75 -37.04 -3.76
C LYS A 94 32.31 -36.89 -2.34
N SER A 95 31.90 -37.80 -1.48
CA SER A 95 32.50 -38.12 -0.18
C SER A 95 33.90 -38.71 -0.37
N ASP A 96 34.84 -38.36 0.51
CA ASP A 96 35.69 -39.36 1.19
C ASP A 96 36.55 -38.75 2.32
N ASP A 97 36.59 -39.56 3.37
CA ASP A 97 37.61 -39.86 4.37
C ASP A 97 38.07 -38.94 5.51
N ASN A 98 38.24 -39.62 6.65
CA ASN A 98 38.05 -39.17 8.01
C ASN A 98 39.41 -39.06 8.73
N THR A 99 39.93 -37.84 8.91
CA THR A 99 41.10 -37.56 9.76
C THR A 99 40.67 -36.68 10.93
N MET A 100 40.79 -37.23 12.15
CA MET A 100 40.48 -36.51 13.39
C MET A 100 41.54 -35.45 13.69
N GLN A 101 41.38 -34.29 13.07
CA GLN A 101 42.10 -33.07 13.40
C GLN A 101 41.32 -32.28 14.45
N ARG A 102 42.04 -31.82 15.48
CA ARG A 102 41.58 -30.97 16.58
C ARG A 102 40.72 -29.81 16.03
N VAL A 103 39.41 -29.83 16.30
CA VAL A 103 38.43 -28.93 15.69
C VAL A 103 38.69 -27.49 16.17
N PRO A 104 39.20 -26.59 15.32
CA PRO A 104 39.25 -25.17 15.64
C PRO A 104 37.81 -24.67 15.88
N ALA A 105 37.65 -23.74 16.82
CA ALA A 105 36.36 -23.14 17.14
C ALA A 105 35.61 -22.82 15.84
N PRO A 106 34.34 -23.28 15.70
CA PRO A 106 33.64 -23.22 14.42
C PRO A 106 33.66 -21.80 13.91
N GLN A 107 34.40 -21.58 12.82
CA GLN A 107 34.39 -20.29 12.15
C GLN A 107 32.93 -20.00 11.80
N PRO A 108 32.41 -18.79 12.11
CA PRO A 108 31.06 -18.45 11.73
C PRO A 108 30.92 -18.70 10.22
N PRO A 109 29.87 -19.43 9.79
CA PRO A 109 29.75 -19.82 8.40
C PRO A 109 29.91 -18.58 7.53
N PRO A 110 30.71 -18.65 6.45
CA PRO A 110 30.94 -17.51 5.58
C PRO A 110 29.58 -16.93 5.21
N ARG A 111 29.39 -15.63 5.47
CA ARG A 111 28.14 -14.94 5.18
C ARG A 111 27.93 -15.02 3.67
N ILE A 112 27.11 -15.97 3.23
CA ILE A 112 26.72 -16.09 1.83
C ILE A 112 26.05 -14.77 1.47
N LEU A 113 26.74 -13.96 0.69
CA LEU A 113 26.17 -12.77 0.07
C LEU A 113 25.05 -13.29 -0.81
N THR A 114 23.80 -13.15 -0.37
CA THR A 114 22.64 -13.55 -1.15
C THR A 114 22.75 -12.85 -2.52
N PRO A 115 22.81 -13.61 -3.62
CA PRO A 115 23.01 -13.05 -4.95
C PRO A 115 22.00 -11.94 -5.19
N HIS A 116 22.45 -10.85 -5.83
CA HIS A 116 21.59 -9.72 -6.16
C HIS A 116 20.37 -10.23 -6.92
N SER A 117 19.18 -9.82 -6.46
CA SER A 117 17.94 -10.17 -7.14
C SER A 117 17.99 -9.68 -8.57
N PHE A 118 17.89 -10.59 -9.54
CA PHE A 118 17.72 -10.25 -10.95
C PHE A 118 16.37 -9.57 -11.23
N ILE A 119 15.49 -9.49 -10.23
CA ILE A 119 14.18 -8.84 -10.31
C ILE A 119 14.29 -7.44 -9.69
N PRO A 120 13.95 -6.36 -10.42
CA PRO A 120 13.89 -5.02 -9.85
C PRO A 120 13.05 -4.99 -8.58
N THR A 121 13.54 -4.34 -7.52
CA THR A 121 12.90 -4.37 -6.20
C THR A 121 12.61 -2.97 -5.67
N ILE A 122 11.36 -2.72 -5.30
CA ILE A 122 10.90 -1.48 -4.68
C ILE A 122 10.55 -1.75 -3.22
N TYR A 123 11.12 -0.96 -2.32
CA TYR A 123 10.81 -1.02 -0.89
C TYR A 123 9.92 0.16 -0.50
N ILE A 124 8.76 -0.12 0.07
CA ILE A 124 7.83 0.90 0.56
C ILE A 124 7.76 0.79 2.08
N VAL A 125 8.25 1.82 2.78
CA VAL A 125 8.28 1.83 4.25
C VAL A 125 7.21 2.77 4.78
N THR A 126 6.25 2.24 5.54
CA THR A 126 5.19 3.05 6.16
C THR A 126 5.44 3.25 7.64
N PHE A 127 5.30 4.49 8.15
CA PHE A 127 5.58 4.80 9.54
C PHE A 127 4.67 5.90 10.14
N ALA A 128 4.70 6.01 11.46
CA ALA A 128 4.01 7.03 12.26
C ALA A 128 4.90 8.25 12.49
N THR A 129 4.42 9.45 12.14
CA THR A 129 5.14 10.70 12.45
C THR A 129 5.08 11.07 13.91
N ASP A 130 4.10 10.55 14.65
CA ASP A 130 4.04 10.73 16.12
C ASP A 130 5.21 10.01 16.81
N THR A 131 5.71 8.92 16.22
CA THR A 131 6.90 8.18 16.70
C THR A 131 8.19 8.68 16.04
N TYR A 132 8.12 9.08 14.77
CA TYR A 132 9.27 9.50 13.98
C TYR A 132 8.98 10.87 13.32
N PRO A 133 9.14 11.98 14.05
CA PRO A 133 8.78 13.30 13.56
C PRO A 133 9.57 13.70 12.31
N LEU A 134 8.89 14.35 11.36
CA LEU A 134 9.49 14.76 10.08
C LEU A 134 10.56 15.84 10.21
N THR A 135 10.58 16.56 11.33
CA THR A 135 11.58 17.59 11.65
C THR A 135 12.99 17.02 11.83
N HIS A 136 13.13 15.71 12.05
CA HIS A 136 14.41 15.05 12.29
C HIS A 136 14.81 14.14 11.13
N ALA A 137 15.34 14.72 10.05
CA ALA A 137 15.78 13.99 8.86
C ALA A 137 16.74 12.80 9.16
N PRO A 138 17.72 12.91 10.10
CA PRO A 138 18.59 11.77 10.44
C PRO A 138 17.83 10.57 11.02
N THR A 139 16.76 10.84 11.79
CA THR A 139 15.92 9.79 12.38
C THR A 139 15.18 9.01 11.31
N ILE A 140 14.68 9.69 10.27
CA ILE A 140 13.99 9.04 9.15
C ILE A 140 14.99 8.24 8.31
N ALA A 141 16.15 8.81 8.00
CA ALA A 141 17.20 8.08 7.27
C ALA A 141 17.61 6.81 8.01
N ARG A 142 17.79 6.89 9.34
CA ARG A 142 18.06 5.73 10.19
C ARG A 142 16.89 4.74 10.17
N LEU A 143 15.65 5.21 10.24
CA LEU A 143 14.48 4.34 10.16
C LEU A 143 14.49 3.57 8.83
N VAL A 144 14.54 4.26 7.70
CA VAL A 144 14.53 3.64 6.37
C VAL A 144 15.66 2.62 6.22
N THR A 145 16.89 2.99 6.59
CA THR A 145 18.06 2.09 6.48
C THR A 145 17.96 0.83 7.35
N THR A 146 17.19 0.83 8.43
CA THR A 146 16.92 -0.38 9.22
C THR A 146 15.85 -1.29 8.60
N GLN A 147 15.00 -0.76 7.72
CA GLN A 147 13.87 -1.49 7.14
C GLN A 147 14.15 -2.04 5.74
N VAL A 148 15.27 -1.65 5.13
CA VAL A 148 15.72 -2.13 3.82
C VAL A 148 17.01 -2.95 3.95
N PRO A 149 17.27 -3.92 3.04
CA PRO A 149 18.52 -4.67 3.05
C PRO A 149 19.73 -3.74 2.96
N ARG A 150 20.78 -4.04 3.73
CA ARG A 150 22.06 -3.33 3.63
C ARG A 150 22.72 -3.68 2.29
N ARG A 151 23.07 -2.66 1.51
CA ARG A 151 23.75 -2.75 0.21
C ARG A 151 24.96 -1.82 0.16
N ASN A 152 25.87 -2.09 -0.76
CA ASN A 152 26.99 -1.20 -1.10
C ASN A 152 27.03 -1.01 -2.63
N PRO A 153 26.61 0.16 -3.17
CA PRO A 153 26.12 1.35 -2.46
C PRO A 153 24.76 1.12 -1.77
N PRO A 154 24.37 1.95 -0.78
CA PRO A 154 23.06 1.88 -0.14
C PRO A 154 21.91 2.00 -1.14
N ILE A 155 20.78 1.35 -0.85
CA ILE A 155 19.57 1.46 -1.68
C ILE A 155 19.09 2.91 -1.65
N PRO A 156 18.91 3.58 -2.81
CA PRO A 156 18.50 4.97 -2.85
C PRO A 156 17.09 5.14 -2.27
N HIS A 157 16.93 6.14 -1.41
CA HIS A 157 15.63 6.61 -0.92
C HIS A 157 15.18 7.78 -1.77
N LEU A 158 14.06 7.63 -2.47
CA LEU A 158 13.62 8.58 -3.48
C LEU A 158 12.93 9.80 -2.87
N TYR A 159 11.98 9.57 -1.95
CA TYR A 159 11.23 10.60 -1.24
C TYR A 159 10.32 10.00 -0.15
N THR A 160 9.75 10.87 0.69
CA THR A 160 8.71 10.55 1.68
C THR A 160 7.40 11.19 1.27
N LEU A 161 6.33 10.39 1.18
CA LEU A 161 4.96 10.83 0.90
C LEU A 161 4.21 11.05 2.22
N SER A 162 3.85 12.31 2.50
CA SER A 162 3.06 12.70 3.67
C SER A 162 1.56 12.57 3.40
N CYS A 163 0.85 11.81 4.23
CA CYS A 163 -0.59 11.56 4.13
C CYS A 163 -1.41 12.35 5.18
N HIS A 164 -0.82 13.38 5.79
CA HIS A 164 -1.47 14.14 6.88
C HIS A 164 -2.71 14.89 6.42
N SER A 165 -2.66 15.41 5.19
CA SER A 165 -3.75 16.17 4.56
C SER A 165 -4.86 15.31 3.97
N PHE A 166 -4.69 13.98 3.91
CA PHE A 166 -5.72 13.09 3.37
C PHE A 166 -6.80 12.85 4.42
N THR A 167 -8.04 12.77 3.94
CA THR A 167 -9.22 12.45 4.76
C THR A 167 -9.00 11.13 5.52
N PRO A 168 -9.06 11.13 6.87
CA PRO A 168 -8.92 9.91 7.64
C PRO A 168 -10.17 9.02 7.51
N PRO A 169 -10.05 7.70 7.67
CA PRO A 169 -11.22 6.84 7.74
C PRO A 169 -12.04 7.11 9.02
N PRO A 170 -13.35 6.80 9.03
CA PRO A 170 -14.18 6.92 10.22
C PRO A 170 -13.60 6.16 11.43
N GLN A 171 -13.67 6.76 12.61
CA GLN A 171 -13.10 6.20 13.84
C GLN A 171 -13.61 4.79 14.16
N ALA A 172 -14.91 4.54 13.97
CA ALA A 172 -15.51 3.23 14.20
C ALA A 172 -14.84 2.13 13.36
N LEU A 173 -14.47 2.44 12.11
CA LEU A 173 -13.75 1.49 11.24
C LEU A 173 -12.28 1.37 11.65
N CYS A 174 -11.64 2.48 12.02
CA CYS A 174 -10.25 2.47 12.46
C CYS A 174 -10.02 1.69 13.76
N ALA A 175 -11.05 1.52 14.60
CA ALA A 175 -11.00 0.68 15.80
C ALA A 175 -10.95 -0.83 15.46
N VAL A 176 -11.40 -1.21 14.27
CA VAL A 176 -11.55 -2.62 13.84
C VAL A 176 -10.50 -3.00 12.80
N TYR A 177 -10.18 -2.11 11.89
CA TYR A 177 -9.33 -2.36 10.72
C TYR A 177 -8.13 -1.40 10.67
N SER A 178 -7.02 -1.85 10.09
CA SER A 178 -5.88 -1.01 9.72
C SER A 178 -5.92 -0.68 8.22
N GLY A 179 -4.93 0.07 7.74
CA GLY A 179 -4.83 0.43 6.31
C GLY A 179 -4.60 -0.74 5.36
N ILE A 180 -4.34 -1.96 5.85
CA ILE A 180 -4.25 -3.14 4.99
C ILE A 180 -5.63 -3.59 4.51
N ALA A 181 -6.68 -3.39 5.31
CA ALA A 181 -8.02 -3.81 4.94
C ALA A 181 -8.48 -3.10 3.64
N PRO A 182 -8.95 -3.84 2.62
CA PRO A 182 -9.39 -3.24 1.35
C PRO A 182 -10.41 -2.11 1.53
N LEU A 183 -11.37 -2.27 2.46
CA LEU A 183 -12.33 -1.24 2.83
C LEU A 183 -11.67 0.08 3.27
N ILE A 184 -10.65 0.02 4.12
CA ILE A 184 -9.93 1.23 4.55
C ILE A 184 -9.17 1.84 3.39
N GLN A 185 -8.63 1.03 2.49
CA GLN A 185 -7.95 1.53 1.29
C GLN A 185 -8.92 2.26 0.36
N ASP A 186 -10.12 1.71 0.13
CA ASP A 186 -11.13 2.35 -0.70
C ASP A 186 -11.57 3.70 -0.10
N ILE A 187 -11.84 3.74 1.21
CA ILE A 187 -12.21 4.98 1.92
C ILE A 187 -11.11 6.04 1.83
N VAL A 188 -9.85 5.66 2.05
CA VAL A 188 -8.73 6.61 1.95
C VAL A 188 -8.57 7.10 0.52
N LEU A 189 -8.83 6.25 -0.48
CA LEU A 189 -8.78 6.64 -1.90
C LEU A 189 -10.00 7.41 -2.41
N CYS A 190 -11.09 7.49 -1.64
CA CYS A 190 -12.16 8.45 -1.92
C CYS A 190 -11.66 9.91 -1.83
N ASP A 191 -10.58 10.16 -1.07
CA ASP A 191 -9.90 11.45 -1.06
C ASP A 191 -9.20 11.70 -2.41
N PRO A 192 -9.58 12.75 -3.18
CA PRO A 192 -8.99 13.01 -4.49
C PRO A 192 -7.48 13.30 -4.42
N GLY A 193 -7.01 13.89 -3.32
CA GLY A 193 -5.61 14.15 -3.06
C GLY A 193 -4.81 12.86 -2.88
N ALA A 194 -5.33 11.92 -2.09
CA ALA A 194 -4.75 10.60 -1.90
C ALA A 194 -4.67 9.82 -3.23
N ALA A 195 -5.77 9.79 -3.99
CA ALA A 195 -5.82 9.10 -5.28
C ALA A 195 -4.81 9.67 -6.29
N ARG A 196 -4.68 11.01 -6.38
CA ARG A 196 -3.66 11.66 -7.22
C ARG A 196 -2.24 11.32 -6.76
N ALA A 197 -1.99 11.37 -5.45
CA ALA A 197 -0.67 11.08 -4.88
C ALA A 197 -0.24 9.62 -5.15
N VAL A 198 -1.16 8.65 -5.05
CA VAL A 198 -0.89 7.25 -5.42
C VAL A 198 -0.53 7.12 -6.90
N ARG A 199 -1.32 7.72 -7.81
CA ARG A 199 -1.01 7.68 -9.25
C ARG A 199 0.34 8.31 -9.58
N ALA A 200 0.65 9.46 -8.97
CA ALA A 200 1.92 10.14 -9.14
C ALA A 200 3.10 9.28 -8.65
N ALA A 201 2.94 8.63 -7.49
CA ALA A 201 3.96 7.75 -6.94
C ALA A 201 4.22 6.51 -7.82
N VAL A 202 3.15 5.86 -8.29
CA VAL A 202 3.26 4.72 -9.22
C VAL A 202 4.02 5.14 -10.48
N ARG A 203 3.65 6.26 -11.11
CA ARG A 203 4.33 6.78 -12.31
C ARG A 203 5.82 7.00 -12.04
N ARG A 204 6.15 7.70 -10.96
CA ARG A 204 7.53 8.02 -10.60
C ARG A 204 8.38 6.76 -10.36
N LEU A 205 7.84 5.74 -9.68
CA LEU A 205 8.55 4.48 -9.46
C LEU A 205 8.81 3.72 -10.76
N LEU A 206 7.85 3.72 -11.69
CA LEU A 206 8.03 3.12 -13.02
C LEU A 206 9.08 3.88 -13.83
N ASP A 207 9.15 5.21 -13.71
CA ASP A 207 10.18 6.03 -14.35
C ASP A 207 11.59 5.70 -13.85
N GLU A 208 11.78 5.49 -12.54
CA GLU A 208 13.07 5.03 -12.02
C GLU A 208 13.46 3.67 -12.60
N GLY A 209 12.49 2.74 -12.73
CA GLY A 209 12.71 1.46 -13.40
C GLY A 209 13.14 1.63 -14.87
N ARG A 210 12.51 2.55 -15.60
CA ARG A 210 12.89 2.89 -16.99
C ARG A 210 14.29 3.50 -17.09
N ARG A 211 14.73 4.22 -16.07
CA ARG A 211 16.10 4.77 -15.95
C ARG A 211 17.14 3.73 -15.57
N GLY A 212 16.75 2.46 -15.42
CA GLY A 212 17.64 1.36 -15.08
C GLY A 212 17.88 1.17 -13.58
N VAL A 213 17.13 1.87 -12.72
CA VAL A 213 17.24 1.69 -11.26
C VAL A 213 16.72 0.30 -10.88
N ARG A 214 17.59 -0.50 -10.27
CA ARG A 214 17.33 -1.91 -9.94
C ARG A 214 16.75 -2.11 -8.54
N GLU A 215 17.16 -1.29 -7.59
CA GLU A 215 16.62 -1.27 -6.24
C GLU A 215 16.38 0.19 -5.84
N CYS A 216 15.20 0.49 -5.30
CA CYS A 216 14.92 1.81 -4.72
C CYS A 216 13.95 1.68 -3.55
N SER A 217 13.90 2.72 -2.72
CA SER A 217 12.97 2.81 -1.60
C SER A 217 12.23 4.13 -1.58
N MET A 218 11.02 4.13 -1.03
CA MET A 218 10.29 5.32 -0.67
C MET A 218 9.59 5.12 0.67
N SER A 219 9.23 6.22 1.32
CA SER A 219 8.49 6.15 2.57
C SER A 219 7.11 6.78 2.47
N VAL A 220 6.17 6.32 3.29
CA VAL A 220 4.83 6.87 3.39
C VAL A 220 4.50 7.08 4.87
N CYS A 221 4.03 8.26 5.25
CA CYS A 221 3.78 8.55 6.66
C CYS A 221 2.45 9.27 6.90
N CYS A 222 1.91 9.06 8.09
CA CYS A 222 0.81 9.82 8.68
C CYS A 222 1.03 9.83 10.21
N HIS A 223 0.19 10.55 10.95
CA HIS A 223 0.28 10.63 12.43
C HIS A 223 0.53 9.27 13.10
N ALA A 224 -0.47 8.38 13.07
CA ALA A 224 -0.43 7.10 13.78
C ALA A 224 0.24 5.94 13.00
N GLY A 225 0.58 6.13 11.72
CA GLY A 225 1.26 5.10 10.92
C GLY A 225 0.49 3.78 10.72
N THR A 226 -0.83 3.77 10.93
CA THR A 226 -1.66 2.54 10.94
C THR A 226 -2.71 2.50 9.82
N HIS A 227 -3.31 3.64 9.44
CA HIS A 227 -4.42 3.68 8.48
C HIS A 227 -4.01 4.32 7.15
N ARG A 228 -3.97 5.66 7.08
CA ARG A 228 -3.73 6.40 5.82
C ARG A 228 -2.42 6.01 5.13
N SER A 229 -1.30 6.03 5.84
CA SER A 229 0.01 5.72 5.25
C SER A 229 0.13 4.26 4.80
N VAL A 230 -0.44 3.34 5.58
CA VAL A 230 -0.51 1.91 5.24
C VAL A 230 -1.37 1.71 4.00
N ALA A 231 -2.57 2.28 3.96
CA ALA A 231 -3.49 2.17 2.82
C ALA A 231 -2.89 2.72 1.52
N VAL A 232 -2.27 3.90 1.59
CA VAL A 232 -1.58 4.53 0.45
C VAL A 232 -0.38 3.68 0.02
N GLY A 233 0.42 3.18 0.96
CA GLY A 233 1.58 2.32 0.67
C GLY A 233 1.18 1.02 -0.05
N GLU A 234 0.14 0.34 0.43
CA GLU A 234 -0.41 -0.87 -0.18
C GLU A 234 -0.96 -0.59 -1.59
N ARG A 235 -1.67 0.52 -1.77
CA ARG A 235 -2.23 0.89 -3.09
C ARG A 235 -1.16 1.28 -4.09
N ILE A 236 -0.07 1.92 -3.67
CA ILE A 236 1.11 2.14 -4.53
C ILE A 236 1.71 0.80 -4.94
N ALA A 237 1.88 -0.14 -3.99
CA ALA A 237 2.44 -1.46 -4.29
C ALA A 237 1.61 -2.24 -5.31
N GLN A 238 0.29 -2.26 -5.15
CA GLN A 238 -0.65 -2.87 -6.08
C GLN A 238 -0.59 -2.19 -7.46
N GLY A 239 -0.58 -0.86 -7.50
CA GLY A 239 -0.50 -0.09 -8.75
C GLY A 239 0.78 -0.37 -9.54
N VAL A 240 1.93 -0.40 -8.88
CA VAL A 240 3.21 -0.74 -9.51
C VAL A 240 3.19 -2.17 -10.07
N LYS A 241 2.75 -3.15 -9.28
CA LYS A 241 2.65 -4.55 -9.74
C LYS A 241 1.70 -4.67 -10.94
N GLY A 242 0.56 -3.99 -10.91
CA GLY A 242 -0.41 -3.98 -12.00
C GLY A 242 0.17 -3.43 -13.29
N GLU A 243 0.82 -2.27 -13.24
CA GLU A 243 1.44 -1.65 -14.42
C GLU A 243 2.59 -2.47 -15.00
N VAL A 244 3.46 -3.03 -14.15
CA VAL A 244 4.57 -3.88 -14.61
C VAL A 244 4.05 -5.17 -15.25
N LYS A 245 3.03 -5.81 -14.65
CA LYS A 245 2.39 -7.01 -15.22
C LYS A 245 1.75 -6.71 -16.58
N ARG A 246 1.11 -5.54 -16.73
CA ARG A 246 0.47 -5.11 -17.99
C ARG A 246 1.45 -5.03 -19.17
N VAL A 247 2.72 -4.71 -18.90
CA VAL A 247 3.78 -4.66 -19.92
C VAL A 247 4.61 -5.94 -20.01
N GLY A 248 4.19 -7.02 -19.36
CA GLY A 248 4.89 -8.32 -19.36
C GLY A 248 6.21 -8.34 -18.58
N GLY A 249 6.42 -7.37 -17.69
CA GLY A 249 7.60 -7.32 -16.83
C GLY A 249 7.40 -8.02 -15.49
N GLU A 250 8.47 -8.04 -14.68
CA GLU A 250 8.43 -8.52 -13.30
C GLU A 250 9.05 -7.49 -12.37
N VAL A 251 8.42 -7.27 -11.22
CA VAL A 251 8.90 -6.39 -10.16
C VAL A 251 8.59 -6.99 -8.80
N ARG A 252 9.54 -6.91 -7.88
CA ARG A 252 9.32 -7.24 -6.47
C ARG A 252 8.97 -5.95 -5.74
N VAL A 253 7.82 -5.93 -5.07
CA VAL A 253 7.48 -4.81 -4.16
C VAL A 253 7.38 -5.36 -2.75
N VAL A 254 8.19 -4.79 -1.86
CA VAL A 254 8.25 -5.15 -0.44
C VAL A 254 7.68 -3.98 0.36
N VAL A 255 6.54 -4.19 1.00
CA VAL A 255 5.94 -3.19 1.89
C VAL A 255 6.26 -3.54 3.34
N ARG A 256 6.76 -2.58 4.10
CA ARG A 256 7.11 -2.72 5.52
C ARG A 256 6.34 -1.69 6.34
N HIS A 257 5.50 -2.15 7.26
CA HIS A 257 4.75 -1.27 8.14
C HIS A 257 5.38 -1.22 9.52
N VAL A 258 6.16 -0.16 9.78
CA VAL A 258 6.95 0.00 11.01
C VAL A 258 6.04 0.22 12.22
N SER A 259 5.03 1.07 12.06
CA SER A 259 4.20 1.57 13.16
C SER A 259 2.77 1.03 13.11
N ARG A 260 2.48 0.06 12.23
CA ARG A 260 1.12 -0.45 12.08
C ARG A 260 0.71 -1.21 13.33
N VAL A 261 -0.39 -0.77 13.92
CA VAL A 261 -1.12 -1.56 14.92
C VAL A 261 -2.16 -2.41 14.18
N ARG A 262 -2.14 -3.72 14.45
CA ARG A 262 -3.08 -4.66 13.83
C ARG A 262 -4.51 -4.39 14.32
N GLY A 263 -5.46 -4.37 13.38
CA GLY A 263 -6.88 -4.27 13.68
C GLY A 263 -7.43 -5.60 14.22
N ARG A 264 -8.45 -5.54 15.08
CA ARG A 264 -9.09 -6.75 15.64
C ARG A 264 -9.83 -7.58 14.59
N GLY A 265 -10.32 -6.95 13.53
CA GLY A 265 -11.04 -7.62 12.44
C GLY A 265 -10.16 -8.10 11.30
N GLU A 266 -8.83 -8.10 11.47
CA GLU A 266 -7.90 -8.53 10.42
C GLU A 266 -7.55 -10.00 10.59
N GLU A 267 -7.89 -10.82 9.60
CA GLU A 267 -7.53 -12.25 9.54
C GLU A 267 -6.01 -12.45 9.49
N PHE A 268 -5.55 -13.63 9.93
CA PHE A 268 -4.13 -14.03 9.95
C PHE A 268 -3.64 -14.51 8.59
#